data_AF-A0A3M1NEH3-F1
#
_entry.id   AF-A0A3M1NEH3-F1
#
_cell.length_a   1.000
_cell.length_b   1.000
_cell.length_c   1.000
_cell.angle_alpha   90.00
_cell.angle_beta   90.00
_cell.angle_gamma   90.00
#
_symmetry.space_group_name_H-M   'P 1'
#
loop_
_entity.id
_entity.type
_entity.pdbx_description
1 polymer ?
#
loop_
_entity_poly.entity_id
_entity_poly.type
_entity_poly.pdbx_seq_one_letter_code
_entity_poly.pdbx_strand_id
1 'polypeptide(L)' 'KRVYLQAGGGVVADSEPAKEYQETINKARAVAIAIENAERGLI' A
#
# COMPACT_ATOMS: atom_id res chain seq x y z
N LYS A 1 -14.80 1.74 11.94
CA LYS A 1 -14.50 2.91 11.09
C LYS A 1 -14.34 2.42 9.65
N ARG A 2 -14.59 3.24 8.63
CA ARG A 2 -14.32 2.87 7.23
C ARG A 2 -13.15 3.70 6.72
N VAL A 3 -12.17 3.04 6.12
CA VAL A 3 -11.02 3.69 5.50
C VAL A 3 -10.92 3.19 4.07
N TYR A 4 -10.62 4.11 3.16
CA TYR A 4 -10.41 3.81 1.75
C TYR A 4 -8.93 4.08 1.44
N LEU A 5 -8.25 3.09 0.86
CA LEU A 5 -6.85 3.17 0.49
C LEU A 5 -6.72 2.96 -1.01
N GLN A 6 -6.04 3.88 -1.68
CA GLN A 6 -5.69 3.77 -3.08
C GLN A 6 -4.18 3.93 -3.22
N ALA A 7 -3.57 3.09 -4.05
CA ALA A 7 -2.16 3.14 -4.37
C ALA A 7 -1.95 2.89 -5.86
N GLY A 8 -0.85 3.42 -6.39
CA GLY A 8 -0.46 3.30 -7.79
C GLY A 8 1.06 3.25 -7.93
N GLY A 9 1.50 2.90 -9.14
CA GLY A 9 2.90 2.85 -9.55
C GLY A 9 3.07 3.60 -10.88
N GLY A 10 4.29 4.06 -11.14
CA GLY A 10 4.65 4.64 -12.44
C GLY A 10 5.03 3.51 -13.39
N VAL A 11 4.42 3.47 -14.57
CA VAL A 11 4.75 2.47 -15.59
C VAL A 11 5.73 3.09 -16.58
N VAL A 12 6.84 2.40 -16.82
CA VAL A 12 7.84 2.73 -17.85
C VAL A 12 7.99 1.59 -18.85
N ALA A 13 8.79 1.79 -19.89
CA ALA A 13 8.87 0.88 -21.03
C ALA A 13 9.29 -0.57 -20.67
N ASP A 14 10.09 -0.72 -19.62
CA ASP A 14 10.64 -1.98 -19.11
C ASP A 14 9.94 -2.48 -17.84
N SER A 15 8.84 -1.83 -17.42
CA SER A 15 8.05 -2.28 -16.26
C SER A 15 7.47 -3.68 -16.47
N GLU A 16 7.50 -4.48 -15.41
CA GLU A 16 6.87 -5.80 -15.37
C GLU A 16 5.53 -5.71 -14.63
N PRO A 17 4.38 -6.06 -15.26
CA PRO A 17 3.06 -5.89 -14.64
C PRO A 17 2.91 -6.53 -13.26
N ALA A 18 3.53 -7.70 -13.04
CA ALA A 18 3.51 -8.38 -11.75
C ALA A 18 4.28 -7.61 -10.66
N LYS A 19 5.42 -6.98 -11.02
CA LYS A 19 6.22 -6.17 -10.09
C LYS A 19 5.49 -4.88 -9.73
N GLU A 20 4.91 -4.19 -10.72
CA GLU A 20 4.13 -2.97 -10.50
C GLU A 20 2.90 -3.25 -9.62
N TYR A 21 2.20 -4.35 -9.87
CA TYR A 21 1.09 -4.78 -9.01
C TYR A 21 1.56 -4.98 -7.56
N GLN A 22 2.65 -5.71 -7.35
CA GLN A 22 3.19 -5.93 -6.01
C GLN A 22 3.63 -4.62 -5.33
N GLU A 23 4.17 -3.66 -6.09
CA GLU A 23 4.48 -2.31 -5.59
C GLU A 23 3.22 -1.60 -5.08
N THR A 24 2.13 -1.59 -5.86
CA THR A 24 0.88 -0.96 -5.42
C THR A 24 0.33 -1.58 -4.13
N ILE A 25 0.38 -2.91 -4.01
CA ILE A 25 -0.02 -3.63 -2.80
C ILE A 25 0.87 -3.25 -1.61
N ASN A 26 2.19 -3.19 -1.81
CA ASN A 26 3.14 -2.84 -0.75
C ASN A 26 2.92 -1.42 -0.23
N LYS A 27 2.71 -0.45 -1.14
CA LYS A 27 2.39 0.94 -0.79
C LYS A 27 1.09 1.05 0.01
N ALA A 28 0.02 0.39 -0.42
CA ALA A 28 -1.24 0.38 0.31
C ALA A 28 -1.12 -0.30 1.69
N ARG A 29 -0.38 -1.42 1.76
CA ARG A 29 -0.16 -2.18 3.00
C ARG A 29 0.56 -1.36 4.06
N ALA A 30 1.52 -0.52 3.69
CA ALA A 30 2.22 0.33 4.64
C ALA A 30 1.26 1.24 5.43
N VAL A 31 0.29 1.86 4.73
CA VAL A 31 -0.73 2.69 5.37
C VAL A 31 -1.69 1.85 6.21
N ALA A 32 -2.09 0.66 5.72
CA ALA A 32 -2.96 -0.24 6.49
C ALA A 32 -2.32 -0.66 7.83
N ILE A 33 -1.03 -1.00 7.84
CA ILE A 33 -0.28 -1.34 9.06
C ILE A 33 -0.19 -0.13 10.00
N ALA A 34 0.05 1.07 9.48
CA ALA A 34 0.11 2.28 10.30
C ALA A 34 -1.23 2.55 11.01
N ILE A 35 -2.35 2.33 10.32
CA ILE A 35 -3.69 2.43 10.91
C ILE A 35 -3.91 1.36 11.98
N GLU A 36 -3.56 0.11 11.69
CA GLU A 36 -3.68 -1.00 12.65
C GLU A 36 -2.88 -0.71 13.93
N ASN A 37 -1.66 -0.20 13.80
CA ASN A 37 -0.84 0.20 14.93
C ASN A 37 -1.47 1.36 15.72
N ALA A 38 -2.01 2.37 15.03
CA ALA A 38 -2.69 3.49 15.69
C ALA A 38 -3.97 3.05 16.43
N GLU A 39 -4.70 2.05 15.91
CA GLU A 39 -5.88 1.50 16.57
C GLU A 39 -5.53 0.62 17.78
N ARG A 40 -4.39 -0.08 17.76
CA ARG A 40 -3.88 -0.85 18.90
C ARG A 40 -3.29 0.02 20.01
N GLY A 41 -2.90 1.25 19.68
CA GLY A 41 -2.17 2.15 20.59
C GLY A 41 -0.66 1.95 20.53
N LEU A 42 0.10 2.96 20.94
CA LEU A 42 1.54 2.85 21.13
C LEU A 42 1.80 1.95 22.33
N ILE A 43 2.51 0.84 22.12
CA ILE A 43 3.08 0.04 23.22
C ILE A 43 4.28 0.78 23.78
#